data_AF-A0A1W9J302-F1
#
_entry.id   AF-A0A1W9J302-F1
#
_cell.length_a   1.000
_cell.length_b   1.000
_cell.length_c   1.000
_cell.angle_alpha   90.00
_cell.angle_beta   90.00
_cell.angle_gamma   90.00
#
_symmetry.space_group_name_H-M   'P 1'
#
loop_
_entity.id
_entity.type
_entity.pdbx_description
1 polymer ?
#
loop_
_entity_poly.entity_id
_entity_poly.type
_entity_poly.pdbx_seq_one_letter_code
_entity_poly.pdbx_strand_id
1 'polypeptide(L)'
;MADDAMKSILFVCTGNIFRSLIAEYALKQFLGGAGMYVVGSAGIEAKPQSIHPLVRVRLLERGVDPAGHVQRKLSPLLLDQAACVVAMGRDHQAAVQ
;
A
#
# COMPACT_ATOMS: atom_id res chain seq x y z
N MET A 1 -17.75 10.32 -21.61
CA MET A 1 -16.94 9.09 -21.62
C MET A 1 -15.87 9.30 -20.57
N ALA A 2 -15.98 8.65 -19.40
CA ALA A 2 -14.94 8.76 -18.39
C ALA A 2 -13.73 7.99 -18.92
N ASP A 3 -12.58 8.65 -18.95
CA ASP A 3 -11.31 8.06 -19.33
C ASP A 3 -11.10 6.78 -18.50
N ASP A 4 -11.08 5.62 -19.14
CA ASP A 4 -10.95 4.29 -18.53
C ASP A 4 -9.49 4.02 -18.12
N ALA A 5 -8.77 5.09 -17.77
CA ALA A 5 -7.39 5.06 -17.40
C ALA A 5 -7.23 4.29 -16.08
N MET A 6 -6.20 3.45 -16.04
CA MET A 6 -5.80 2.68 -14.88
C MET A 6 -5.61 3.62 -13.67
N LYS A 7 -6.44 3.49 -12.64
CA LYS A 7 -6.45 4.32 -11.43
C LYS A 7 -5.52 3.75 -10.37
N SER A 8 -4.54 4.52 -9.96
CA SER A 8 -3.58 4.14 -8.92
C SER A 8 -4.09 4.50 -7.52
N ILE A 9 -3.99 3.55 -6.59
CA ILE A 9 -4.31 3.73 -5.17
C ILE A 9 -3.02 3.51 -4.36
N LEU A 10 -2.64 4.48 -3.54
CA LEU A 10 -1.46 4.42 -2.68
C LEU A 10 -1.84 4.47 -1.20
N PHE A 11 -1.62 3.39 -0.47
CA PHE A 11 -1.78 3.35 0.99
C PHE A 11 -0.50 3.83 1.70
N VAL A 12 -0.63 4.74 2.69
CA VAL A 12 0.54 5.34 3.36
C VAL A 12 0.50 5.14 4.87
N CYS A 13 1.55 4.53 5.44
CA CYS A 13 1.77 4.46 6.88
C CYS A 13 3.19 4.89 7.27
N THR A 14 3.67 4.54 8.47
CA THR A 14 5.02 4.88 8.94
C THR A 14 6.11 4.03 8.29
N GLY A 15 6.11 2.73 8.58
CA GLY A 15 7.20 1.82 8.20
C GLY A 15 6.98 1.06 6.90
N ASN A 16 5.79 1.10 6.31
CA ASN A 16 5.42 0.26 5.17
C ASN A 16 5.59 -1.26 5.40
N ILE A 17 5.38 -1.73 6.64
CA ILE A 17 5.51 -3.14 7.04
C ILE A 17 4.32 -3.67 7.85
N PHE A 18 3.29 -2.83 8.07
CA PHE A 18 2.11 -3.15 8.88
C PHE A 18 0.83 -2.68 8.20
N ARG A 19 0.32 -1.49 8.55
CA ARG A 19 -1.01 -1.00 8.16
C ARG A 19 -1.19 -0.89 6.64
N SER A 20 -0.30 -0.16 5.98
CA SER A 20 -0.42 0.10 4.54
C SER A 20 -0.18 -1.16 3.69
N LEU A 21 0.71 -2.05 4.14
CA LEU A 21 0.95 -3.35 3.51
C LEU A 21 -0.30 -4.22 3.56
N ILE A 22 -0.94 -4.34 4.73
CA ILE A 22 -2.18 -5.12 4.86
C ILE A 22 -3.24 -4.58 3.90
N ALA A 23 -3.39 -3.26 3.83
CA ALA A 23 -4.38 -2.63 2.95
C ALA A 23 -4.11 -2.90 1.46
N GLU A 24 -2.86 -2.77 1.01
CA GLU A 24 -2.46 -3.10 -0.37
C GLU A 24 -2.79 -4.54 -0.73
N TYR A 25 -2.34 -5.49 0.09
CA TYR A 25 -2.46 -6.91 -0.18
C TYR A 25 -3.91 -7.40 -0.08
N ALA A 26 -4.69 -6.89 0.90
CA ALA A 26 -6.10 -7.19 1.02
C ALA A 26 -6.90 -6.67 -0.18
N LEU A 27 -6.63 -5.45 -0.65
CA LEU A 27 -7.31 -4.91 -1.82
C LEU A 27 -6.90 -5.64 -3.10
N LYS A 28 -5.62 -5.99 -3.27
CA LYS A 28 -5.15 -6.82 -4.39
C LYS A 28 -5.87 -8.17 -4.44
N GLN A 29 -6.02 -8.84 -3.29
CA GLN A 29 -6.76 -10.09 -3.20
C GLN A 29 -8.24 -9.90 -3.55
N PHE A 30 -8.88 -8.85 -3.02
CA PHE A 30 -10.28 -8.55 -3.28
C PHE A 30 -10.56 -8.27 -4.77
N LEU A 31 -9.66 -7.56 -5.45
CA LEU A 31 -9.78 -7.26 -6.88
C LEU A 31 -9.48 -8.46 -7.80
N GLY A 32 -8.95 -9.57 -7.25
CA GLY A 32 -8.78 -10.82 -8.01
C GLY A 32 -7.83 -10.71 -9.22
N GLY A 33 -6.93 -9.72 -9.25
CA GLY A 33 -6.00 -9.51 -10.37
C GLY A 33 -6.62 -8.95 -11.65
N ALA A 34 -7.94 -8.80 -11.71
CA ALA A 34 -8.65 -8.19 -12.84
C ALA A 34 -9.12 -6.81 -12.42
N GLY A 35 -8.44 -5.76 -12.86
CA GLY A 35 -8.95 -4.43 -12.56
C GLY A 35 -8.13 -3.31 -13.11
N MET A 36 -8.86 -2.26 -13.48
CA MET A 36 -8.39 -0.94 -13.82
C MET A 36 -7.63 -0.23 -12.68
N TYR A 37 -7.18 -0.94 -11.64
CA TYR A 37 -6.58 -0.36 -10.45
C TYR A 37 -5.16 -0.85 -10.22
N VAL A 38 -4.22 0.09 -10.09
CA VAL A 38 -2.86 -0.19 -9.60
C VAL A 38 -2.82 0.09 -8.12
N VAL A 39 -2.69 -0.96 -7.32
CA VAL A 39 -2.65 -0.84 -5.86
C VAL A 39 -1.20 -0.93 -5.39
N GLY A 40 -0.78 0.04 -4.58
CA GLY A 40 0.51 0.02 -3.92
C GLY A 40 0.47 0.64 -2.52
N SER A 41 1.58 0.53 -1.82
CA SER A 41 1.77 1.19 -0.52
C SER A 41 3.14 1.82 -0.36
N ALA A 42 3.25 2.75 0.59
CA ALA A 42 4.50 3.40 0.96
C ALA A 42 4.53 3.76 2.46
N GLY A 43 5.70 4.17 2.94
CA GLY A 43 5.93 4.57 4.33
C GLY A 43 6.59 5.93 4.41
N ILE A 44 6.11 6.81 5.30
CA ILE A 44 6.74 8.12 5.53
C ILE A 44 8.15 7.98 6.12
N GLU A 45 8.45 6.88 6.82
CA GLU A 45 9.77 6.54 7.34
C GLU A 45 10.46 5.42 6.57
N ALA A 46 9.78 4.28 6.39
CA ALA A 46 10.23 3.08 5.66
C ALA A 46 11.74 2.76 5.80
N LYS A 47 12.22 2.50 7.03
CA LYS A 47 13.61 2.10 7.31
C LYS A 47 13.82 0.60 7.06
N PRO A 48 14.88 0.16 6.33
CA PRO A 48 15.09 -1.24 5.94
C PRO A 48 14.81 -2.24 7.06
N GLN A 49 13.75 -3.01 6.92
CA GLN A 49 13.32 -4.02 7.88
C GLN A 49 12.34 -5.01 7.23
N SER A 50 12.19 -6.18 7.84
CA SER A 50 11.24 -7.19 7.41
C SER A 50 9.80 -6.81 7.77
N ILE A 51 8.85 -7.45 7.10
CA ILE A 51 7.42 -7.40 7.47
C ILE A 51 7.27 -7.81 8.93
N HIS A 52 6.42 -7.12 9.67
CA HIS A 52 6.15 -7.47 11.06
C HIS A 52 5.63 -8.93 11.15
N PRO A 53 6.19 -9.80 12.01
CA PRO A 53 5.86 -11.23 12.03
C PRO A 53 4.37 -11.53 12.16
N LEU A 54 3.67 -10.81 13.04
CA LEU A 54 2.21 -10.93 13.20
C LEU A 54 1.45 -10.67 11.89
N VAL A 55 1.89 -9.68 11.11
CA VAL A 55 1.24 -9.29 9.85
C VAL A 55 1.41 -10.39 8.81
N ARG A 56 2.63 -10.93 8.71
CA ARG A 56 2.93 -12.05 7.81
C ARG A 56 2.05 -13.26 8.13
N VAL A 57 1.94 -13.65 9.41
CA VAL A 57 1.09 -14.76 9.85
C VAL A 57 -0.38 -14.51 9.48
N ARG A 58 -0.92 -13.33 9.80
CA ARG A 58 -2.33 -13.01 9.53
C ARG A 58 -2.69 -12.92 8.05
N LEU A 59 -1.76 -12.50 7.19
CA LEU A 59 -1.97 -12.49 5.75
C LEU A 59 -1.98 -13.92 5.18
N LEU A 60 -1.05 -14.77 5.63
CA LEU A 60 -0.99 -16.18 5.21
C LEU A 60 -2.24 -16.96 5.63
N GLU A 61 -2.74 -16.73 6.84
CA GLU A 61 -4.03 -17.29 7.33
C GLU A 61 -5.23 -16.93 6.42
N ARG A 62 -5.12 -15.82 5.67
CA ARG A 62 -6.14 -15.34 4.73
C ARG A 62 -5.85 -15.72 3.27
N GLY A 63 -4.86 -16.57 3.02
CA GLY A 63 -4.46 -17.00 1.68
C GLY A 63 -3.71 -15.92 0.90
N VAL A 64 -3.09 -14.95 1.57
CA VAL A 64 -2.30 -13.89 0.95
C VAL A 64 -0.83 -14.06 1.31
N ASP A 65 0.02 -14.22 0.29
CA ASP A 65 1.47 -14.31 0.50
C ASP A 65 2.15 -12.94 0.30
N PRO A 66 2.67 -12.31 1.37
CA PRO A 66 3.38 -11.05 1.27
C PRO A 66 4.90 -11.22 1.07
N ALA A 67 5.41 -12.42 0.78
CA ALA A 67 6.85 -12.68 0.67
C ALA A 67 7.58 -11.78 -0.35
N GLY A 68 6.89 -11.33 -1.40
CA GLY A 68 7.44 -10.41 -2.40
C GLY A 68 7.47 -8.93 -1.97
N HIS A 69 6.97 -8.59 -0.78
CA HIS A 69 6.94 -7.20 -0.35
C HIS A 69 8.32 -6.69 0.07
N VAL A 70 8.69 -5.55 -0.49
CA VAL A 70 9.82 -4.75 -0.03
C VAL A 70 9.29 -3.40 0.39
N GLN A 71 9.59 -3.01 1.62
CA GLN A 71 9.17 -1.72 2.14
C GLN A 71 9.71 -0.55 1.28
N ARG A 72 8.81 0.38 0.97
CA ARG A 72 9.05 1.50 0.07
C ARG A 72 8.84 2.83 0.79
N LYS A 73 9.84 3.70 0.73
CA LYS A 73 9.76 5.09 1.22
C LYS A 73 8.82 5.90 0.35
N LEU A 74 7.96 6.70 0.99
CA LEU A 74 7.13 7.68 0.31
C LEU A 74 8.03 8.70 -0.41
N SER A 75 7.68 9.04 -1.64
CA SER A 75 8.35 10.05 -2.44
C SER A 75 7.32 10.91 -3.18
N PRO A 76 7.68 12.14 -3.59
CA PRO A 76 6.80 12.99 -4.40
C PRO A 76 6.30 12.28 -5.66
N LEU A 77 7.18 11.54 -6.35
CA LEU A 77 6.81 10.76 -7.54
C LEU A 77 5.69 9.75 -7.28
N LEU A 78 5.68 9.10 -6.11
CA LEU A 78 4.61 8.15 -5.77
C LEU A 78 3.28 8.86 -5.51
N LEU A 79 3.32 10.10 -5.00
CA LEU A 79 2.12 10.93 -4.80
C LEU A 79 1.57 11.41 -6.14
N ASP A 80 2.44 11.92 -7.01
CA ASP A 80 2.06 12.41 -8.35
C ASP A 80 1.46 11.30 -9.22
N GLN A 81 1.95 10.08 -9.06
CA GLN A 81 1.44 8.92 -9.77
C GLN A 81 0.14 8.38 -9.21
N ALA A 82 -0.27 8.75 -7.99
CA ALA A 82 -1.44 8.20 -7.30
C ALA A 82 -2.71 9.01 -7.61
N ALA A 83 -3.71 8.36 -8.21
CA ALA A 83 -5.04 8.96 -8.39
C ALA A 83 -5.80 9.06 -7.04
N CYS A 84 -5.46 8.23 -6.08
CA CYS A 84 -5.98 8.27 -4.71
C CYS A 84 -4.90 7.88 -3.70
N VAL A 85 -4.68 8.73 -2.69
CA VAL A 85 -3.78 8.43 -1.57
C VAL A 85 -4.61 8.22 -0.31
N VAL A 86 -4.40 7.07 0.34
CA VAL A 86 -5.10 6.70 1.58
C VAL A 86 -4.10 6.71 2.74
N ALA A 87 -4.19 7.75 3.56
CA ALA A 87 -3.39 7.89 4.77
C ALA A 87 -3.93 7.00 5.92
N MET A 88 -3.06 6.22 6.58
CA MET A 88 -3.43 5.32 7.68
C MET A 88 -3.50 6.02 9.06
N GLY A 89 -3.45 7.35 9.08
CA GLY A 89 -3.39 8.19 10.29
C GLY A 89 -3.22 9.67 9.93
N ARG A 90 -3.44 10.58 10.90
CA ARG A 90 -3.36 12.04 10.68
C ARG A 90 -1.92 12.51 10.40
N ASP A 91 -0.95 11.86 11.04
CA ASP A 91 0.48 12.03 10.78
C ASP A 91 0.84 11.71 9.31
N HIS A 92 0.29 10.62 8.77
CA HIS A 92 0.47 10.29 7.36
C HIS A 92 -0.27 11.25 6.45
N GLN A 93 -1.46 11.72 6.85
CA GLN A 93 -2.22 12.70 6.07
C GLN A 93 -1.43 14.00 5.91
N ALA A 94 -0.84 14.51 6.99
CA ALA A 94 0.00 15.70 6.95
C ALA A 94 1.25 15.52 6.06
N ALA A 95 1.75 14.29 5.91
CA ALA A 95 2.91 13.97 5.08
C ALA A 95 2.60 13.76 3.59
N VAL A 96 1.33 13.66 3.20
CA VAL A 96 0.88 13.46 1.81
C VAL A 96 0.08 14.65 1.27
N GLN A 97 -0.04 15.72 2.06
CA GLN A 97 -0.68 16.98 1.71
C GLN A 97 0.31 17.99 1.14
#